data_AF-A0A8T7AVX0-F1
#
_entry.id   AF-A0A8T7AVX0-F1
#
_cell.length_a   1.000
_cell.length_b   1.000
_cell.length_c   1.000
_cell.angle_alpha   90.00
_cell.angle_beta   90.00
_cell.angle_gamma   90.00
#
_symmetry.space_group_name_H-M   'P 1'
#
loop_
_entity.id
_entity.type
_entity.pdbx_description
1 polymer ?
#
loop_
_entity_poly.entity_id
_entity_poly.type
_entity_poly.pdbx_seq_one_letter_code
_entity_poly.pdbx_strand_id
1 'polypeptide(L)'
;MRYLLYCLLFAGRFFLFPVYYLCGFWPRSREQWVFGSWGGHRYADNAAAFFRFCNEQIGDEIQLTWISRDRSITRNLREQGYVAHWIWSPGGMLACLRAELHIYDCFAKDTNFWLSRGAQRVCLWSGVPLKVFERDIDNPRSR
;
A
#
# COMPACT_ATOMS: atom_id res chain seq x y z
N MET A 1 4.20 9.44 30.23
CA MET A 1 4.41 8.20 29.43
C MET A 1 4.00 8.32 27.96
N ARG A 2 2.78 8.76 27.62
CA ARG A 2 2.29 8.80 26.21
C ARG A 2 3.15 9.66 25.27
N TYR A 3 3.63 10.82 25.74
CA TYR A 3 4.50 11.71 24.96
C TYR A 3 5.86 11.09 24.63
N LEU A 4 6.45 10.33 25.57
CA LEU A 4 7.71 9.63 25.34
C LEU A 4 7.57 8.55 24.25
N LEU A 5 6.44 7.82 24.25
CA LEU A 5 6.11 6.86 23.20
C LEU A 5 5.96 7.55 21.84
N TYR A 6 5.28 8.70 21.78
CA TYR A 6 5.18 9.47 20.52
C TYR A 6 6.53 9.99 20.04
N CYS A 7 7.40 10.46 20.94
CA CYS A 7 8.76 10.88 20.59
C CYS A 7 9.59 9.71 20.05
N LEU A 8 9.46 8.52 20.65
CA LEU A 8 10.15 7.31 20.17
C LEU A 8 9.61 6.84 18.81
N LEU A 9 8.29 6.86 18.60
CA LEU A 9 7.68 6.54 17.31
C LEU A 9 8.07 7.56 16.23
N PHE A 10 8.19 8.84 16.60
CA PHE A 10 8.62 9.90 15.71
C PHE A 10 10.10 9.76 15.34
N ALA A 11 10.98 9.56 16.32
CA ALA A 11 12.39 9.28 16.12
C ALA A 11 12.60 8.02 15.26
N GLY A 12 11.77 6.99 15.47
CA GLY A 12 11.74 5.77 14.65
C GLY A 12 11.54 6.02 13.16
N ARG A 13 10.79 7.07 12.78
CA ARG A 13 10.56 7.43 11.37
C ARG A 13 11.82 7.98 10.70
N PHE A 14 12.71 8.62 11.45
CA PHE A 14 14.00 9.07 10.92
C PHE A 14 14.85 7.89 10.41
N PHE A 15 14.82 6.76 11.11
CA PHE A 15 15.52 5.54 10.69
C PHE A 15 14.91 4.90 9.43
N LEU A 16 13.63 5.13 9.15
CA LEU A 16 12.97 4.58 7.97
C LEU A 16 13.24 5.38 6.68
N PHE A 17 13.72 6.63 6.78
CA PHE A 17 14.09 7.41 5.59
C PHE A 17 15.30 6.81 4.86
N PRO A 18 16.43 6.47 5.51
CA PRO A 18 17.52 5.74 4.87
C PRO A 18 17.03 4.45 4.21
N VAL A 19 16.19 3.68 4.90
CA VAL A 19 15.60 2.45 4.34
C VAL A 19 14.82 2.76 3.05
N TYR A 20 13.95 3.77 3.07
CA TYR A 20 13.21 4.21 1.88
C TYR A 20 14.13 4.57 0.73
N TYR A 21 15.20 5.32 0.98
CA TYR A 21 16.18 5.69 -0.06
C TYR A 21 16.92 4.47 -0.60
N LEU A 22 17.36 3.57 0.28
CA LEU A 22 18.07 2.33 -0.10
C LEU A 22 17.18 1.38 -0.92
N CYS A 23 15.89 1.26 -0.59
CA CYS A 23 14.93 0.49 -1.37
C CYS A 23 14.77 1.00 -2.82
N GLY A 24 15.13 2.27 -3.09
CA GLY A 24 15.12 2.83 -4.45
C GLY A 24 16.15 2.22 -5.39
N PHE A 25 17.21 1.60 -4.86
CA PHE A 25 18.24 0.91 -5.66
C PHE A 25 17.89 -0.56 -5.91
N TRP A 26 16.83 -1.08 -5.29
CA TRP A 26 16.43 -2.47 -5.48
C TRP A 26 15.80 -2.67 -6.86
N PRO A 27 16.18 -3.73 -7.61
CA PRO A 27 15.63 -3.98 -8.94
C PRO A 27 14.13 -4.26 -8.87
N ARG A 28 13.37 -3.57 -9.72
CA ARG A 28 11.92 -3.75 -9.87
C ARG A 28 11.62 -4.79 -10.95
N SER A 29 10.56 -5.55 -10.72
CA SER A 29 10.04 -6.56 -11.65
C SER A 29 8.80 -6.00 -12.34
N ARG A 30 8.82 -5.97 -13.67
CA ARG A 30 7.66 -5.50 -14.47
C ARG A 30 6.44 -6.42 -14.35
N GLU A 31 6.70 -7.65 -13.94
CA GLU A 31 5.70 -8.71 -13.78
C GLU A 31 5.12 -8.77 -12.35
N GLN A 32 5.29 -7.73 -11.53
CA GLN A 32 4.81 -7.75 -10.13
C GLN A 32 4.13 -6.45 -9.74
N TRP A 33 2.85 -6.53 -9.33
CA TRP A 33 2.09 -5.39 -8.85
C TRP A 33 1.53 -5.67 -7.45
N VAL A 34 1.45 -4.63 -6.62
CA VAL A 34 0.86 -4.71 -5.29
C VAL A 34 -0.34 -3.79 -5.13
N PHE A 35 -1.35 -4.29 -4.42
CA PHE A 35 -2.62 -3.61 -4.19
C PHE A 35 -2.87 -3.43 -2.69
N GLY A 36 -3.59 -2.38 -2.31
CA GLY A 36 -4.04 -2.19 -0.93
C GLY A 36 -5.11 -1.11 -0.84
N SER A 37 -5.89 -1.10 0.23
CA SER A 37 -6.95 -0.10 0.44
C SER A 37 -7.04 0.34 1.89
N TRP A 38 -7.41 1.59 2.10
CA TRP A 38 -7.82 2.17 3.39
C TRP A 38 -6.82 1.92 4.53
N GLY A 39 -5.58 2.33 4.31
CA GLY A 39 -4.47 2.09 5.24
C GLY A 39 -4.12 0.61 5.40
N GLY A 40 -4.48 -0.25 4.46
CA GLY A 40 -4.25 -1.69 4.51
C GLY A 40 -5.18 -2.42 5.49
N HIS A 41 -6.30 -1.82 5.90
CA HIS A 41 -7.23 -2.42 6.86
C HIS A 41 -8.54 -2.89 6.22
N ARG A 42 -8.66 -2.80 4.90
CA ARG A 42 -9.89 -3.12 4.18
C ARG A 42 -9.58 -3.77 2.84
N TYR A 43 -10.41 -4.71 2.43
CA TYR A 43 -10.48 -5.23 1.06
C TYR A 43 -11.84 -4.84 0.48
N ALA A 44 -11.89 -3.66 -0.14
CA ALA A 44 -13.09 -3.10 -0.75
C ALA A 44 -12.70 -1.99 -1.74
N ASP A 45 -13.71 -1.37 -2.35
CA ASP A 45 -13.57 -0.15 -3.17
C ASP A 45 -12.81 -0.39 -4.49
N ASN A 46 -12.39 0.70 -5.15
CA ASN A 46 -11.78 0.68 -6.47
C ASN A 46 -10.58 -0.26 -6.56
N ALA A 47 -9.66 -0.27 -5.59
CA ALA A 47 -8.49 -1.15 -5.61
C ALA A 47 -8.88 -2.61 -5.52
N ALA A 48 -9.89 -2.98 -4.71
CA ALA A 48 -10.33 -4.37 -4.64
C ALA A 48 -11.06 -4.81 -5.92
N ALA A 49 -11.88 -3.93 -6.50
CA ALA A 49 -12.53 -4.21 -7.77
C ALA A 49 -11.50 -4.38 -8.90
N PHE A 50 -10.53 -3.47 -8.98
CA PHE A 50 -9.47 -3.53 -9.99
C PHE A 50 -8.52 -4.71 -9.76
N PHE A 51 -8.20 -5.05 -8.51
CA PHE A 51 -7.42 -6.24 -8.18
C PHE A 51 -8.08 -7.51 -8.72
N ARG A 52 -9.39 -7.70 -8.50
CA ARG A 52 -10.11 -8.86 -9.03
C ARG A 52 -10.10 -8.90 -10.55
N PHE A 53 -10.43 -7.77 -11.17
CA PHE A 53 -10.40 -7.64 -12.62
C PHE A 53 -9.03 -8.00 -13.20
N CYS A 54 -7.93 -7.47 -12.62
CA CYS A 54 -6.59 -7.81 -13.07
C CYS A 54 -6.27 -9.30 -12.88
N ASN A 55 -6.68 -9.93 -11.77
CA ASN A 55 -6.45 -11.37 -11.58
C ASN A 55 -7.17 -12.20 -12.65
N GLU A 56 -8.36 -11.79 -13.06
CA GLU A 56 -9.12 -12.46 -14.12
C GLU A 56 -8.53 -12.25 -15.51
N GLN A 57 -7.95 -11.07 -15.79
CA GLN A 57 -7.51 -10.71 -17.14
C GLN A 57 -6.03 -10.95 -17.43
N ILE A 58 -5.17 -10.73 -16.43
CA ILE A 58 -3.70 -10.73 -16.59
C ILE A 58 -2.98 -11.47 -15.46
N GLY A 59 -3.70 -12.23 -14.63
CA GLY A 59 -3.13 -12.93 -13.47
C GLY A 59 -2.12 -14.02 -13.82
N ASP A 60 -2.17 -14.54 -15.04
CA ASP A 60 -1.21 -15.54 -15.54
C ASP A 60 0.12 -14.91 -15.99
N GLU A 61 0.13 -13.63 -16.35
CA GLU A 61 1.30 -12.89 -16.83
C GLU A 61 1.94 -12.04 -15.73
N ILE A 62 1.11 -11.47 -14.85
CA ILE A 62 1.53 -10.55 -13.80
C ILE A 62 1.19 -11.15 -12.45
N GLN A 63 2.18 -11.19 -11.57
CA GLN A 63 1.95 -11.56 -10.17
C GLN A 63 1.30 -10.39 -9.42
N LEU A 64 0.00 -10.52 -9.17
CA LEU A 64 -0.81 -9.53 -8.46
C LEU A 64 -0.90 -9.91 -6.99
N THR A 65 -0.44 -9.02 -6.10
CA THR A 65 -0.42 -9.29 -4.66
C THR A 65 -1.23 -8.28 -3.87
N TRP A 66 -2.18 -8.76 -3.06
CA TRP A 66 -2.87 -7.91 -2.09
C TRP A 66 -2.05 -7.76 -0.80
N ILE A 67 -1.82 -6.52 -0.37
CA ILE A 67 -1.09 -6.18 0.86
C ILE A 67 -2.07 -5.66 1.91
N SER A 68 -2.04 -6.25 3.11
CA SER A 68 -2.92 -5.85 4.21
C SER A 68 -2.19 -5.86 5.56
N ARG A 69 -2.61 -4.98 6.46
CA ARG A 69 -2.26 -4.96 7.89
C ARG A 69 -3.14 -5.91 8.70
N ASP A 70 -4.34 -6.20 8.20
CA ASP A 70 -5.26 -7.16 8.80
C ASP A 70 -4.98 -8.57 8.27
N ARG A 71 -4.60 -9.47 9.18
CA ARG A 71 -4.31 -10.87 8.88
C ARG A 71 -5.54 -11.66 8.47
N SER A 72 -6.73 -11.29 8.97
CA SER A 72 -7.99 -11.95 8.59
C SER A 72 -8.27 -11.77 7.11
N ILE A 73 -8.08 -10.55 6.58
CA ILE A 73 -8.18 -10.23 5.16
C ILE A 73 -7.19 -11.08 4.35
N THR A 74 -5.92 -11.12 4.75
CA THR A 74 -4.92 -11.90 4.01
C THR A 74 -5.23 -13.39 4.00
N ARG A 75 -5.80 -13.93 5.09
CA ARG A 75 -6.20 -15.33 5.19
C ARG A 75 -7.37 -15.61 4.26
N ASN A 76 -8.43 -14.79 4.36
CA ASN A 76 -9.63 -14.97 3.57
C ASN A 76 -9.38 -14.83 2.06
N LEU A 77 -8.50 -13.92 1.63
CA LEU A 77 -8.10 -13.80 0.22
C LEU A 77 -7.31 -15.01 -0.26
N ARG A 78 -6.42 -15.56 0.57
CA ARG A 78 -5.69 -16.81 0.24
C ARG A 78 -6.61 -18.01 0.12
N GLU A 79 -7.61 -18.10 1.00
CA GLU A 79 -8.65 -19.14 0.92
C GLU A 79 -9.47 -19.05 -0.38
N GLN A 80 -9.59 -17.85 -0.96
CA GLN A 80 -10.20 -17.61 -2.28
C GLN A 80 -9.25 -17.85 -3.46
N GLY A 81 -7.99 -18.24 -3.20
CA GLY A 81 -6.99 -18.50 -4.25
C GLY A 81 -6.15 -17.28 -4.64
N TYR A 82 -6.36 -16.11 -4.04
CA TYR A 82 -5.57 -14.92 -4.34
C TYR A 82 -4.23 -14.90 -3.60
N VAL A 83 -3.21 -14.30 -4.22
CA VAL A 83 -1.95 -13.99 -3.54
C VAL A 83 -2.16 -12.76 -2.66
N ALA A 84 -2.10 -12.96 -1.34
CA ALA A 84 -2.20 -11.88 -0.37
C ALA A 84 -1.13 -12.02 0.72
N HIS A 85 -0.58 -10.93 1.23
CA HIS A 85 0.44 -10.96 2.28
C HIS A 85 0.20 -9.90 3.35
N TRP A 86 0.59 -10.25 4.58
CA TRP A 86 0.68 -9.25 5.65
C TRP A 86 1.83 -8.30 5.35
N ILE A 87 1.62 -6.99 5.54
CA ILE A 87 2.51 -5.91 5.11
C ILE A 87 3.99 -6.08 5.51
N TRP A 88 4.26 -6.64 6.70
CA TRP A 88 5.61 -6.87 7.22
C TRP A 88 6.00 -8.35 7.27
N SER A 89 5.24 -9.23 6.61
CA SER A 89 5.69 -10.60 6.39
C SER A 89 6.83 -10.60 5.37
N PRO A 90 7.78 -11.56 5.43
CA PRO A 90 8.87 -11.63 4.46
C PRO A 90 8.37 -11.59 3.00
N GLY A 91 7.32 -12.34 2.69
CA GLY A 91 6.67 -12.31 1.36
C GLY A 91 6.02 -10.96 1.03
N GLY A 92 5.36 -10.31 1.98
CA GLY A 92 4.75 -8.99 1.77
C GLY A 92 5.78 -7.89 1.55
N MET A 93 6.88 -7.91 2.31
CA MET A 93 7.99 -6.97 2.12
C MET A 93 8.67 -7.20 0.77
N LEU A 94 8.95 -8.45 0.41
CA LEU A 94 9.57 -8.78 -0.88
C LEU A 94 8.68 -8.38 -2.06
N ALA A 95 7.37 -8.65 -1.98
CA ALA A 95 6.42 -8.24 -2.99
C ALA A 95 6.41 -6.72 -3.16
N CYS A 96 6.33 -5.95 -2.07
CA CYS A 96 6.36 -4.48 -2.14
C CYS A 96 7.71 -3.94 -2.65
N LEU A 97 8.82 -4.59 -2.30
CA LEU A 97 10.16 -4.15 -2.68
C LEU A 97 10.47 -4.41 -4.17
N ARG A 98 9.87 -5.46 -4.75
CA ARG A 98 10.08 -5.83 -6.16
C ARG A 98 9.01 -5.28 -7.09
N ALA A 99 7.81 -4.97 -6.60
CA ALA A 99 6.72 -4.53 -7.46
C ALA A 99 7.06 -3.26 -8.23
N GLU A 100 6.74 -3.25 -9.53
CA GLU A 100 6.81 -2.06 -10.38
C GLU A 100 5.66 -1.10 -10.07
N LEU A 101 4.45 -1.63 -9.82
CA LEU A 101 3.26 -0.84 -9.51
C LEU A 101 2.77 -1.05 -8.07
N HIS A 102 2.50 0.07 -7.40
CA HIS A 102 1.75 0.12 -6.15
C HIS A 102 0.41 0.81 -6.42
N ILE A 103 -0.68 0.06 -6.32
CA ILE A 103 -2.04 0.52 -6.62
C ILE A 103 -2.84 0.59 -5.33
N TYR A 104 -3.52 1.71 -5.09
CA TYR A 104 -4.28 1.94 -3.85
C TYR A 104 -5.36 3.00 -3.99
N ASP A 105 -6.24 3.11 -3.00
CA ASP A 105 -7.39 4.03 -3.05
C ASP A 105 -7.16 5.34 -2.28
N CYS A 106 -6.48 5.30 -1.13
CA CYS A 106 -6.40 6.47 -0.26
C CYS A 106 -5.00 7.08 -0.26
N PHE A 107 -4.01 6.30 0.16
CA PHE A 107 -2.66 6.80 0.36
C PHE A 107 -1.63 5.71 0.06
N ALA A 108 -0.41 6.10 -0.26
CA ALA A 108 0.68 5.14 -0.51
C ALA A 108 1.00 4.22 0.70
N LYS A 109 0.52 4.56 1.91
CA LYS A 109 0.62 3.69 3.08
C LYS A 109 -0.31 2.47 3.01
N ASP A 110 -1.29 2.45 2.11
CA ASP A 110 -2.27 1.36 1.98
C ASP A 110 -1.60 0.04 1.60
N THR A 111 -0.54 0.11 0.78
CA THR A 111 0.41 -0.98 0.55
C THR A 111 1.57 -0.87 1.56
N ASN A 112 2.78 -0.50 1.12
CA ASN A 112 3.91 -0.20 1.99
C ASN A 112 4.72 0.97 1.43
N PHE A 113 4.45 2.18 1.95
CA PHE A 113 5.13 3.41 1.53
C PHE A 113 6.66 3.28 1.59
N TRP A 114 7.20 2.68 2.65
CA TRP A 114 8.64 2.61 2.90
C TRP A 114 9.39 1.74 1.90
N LEU A 115 8.70 0.77 1.27
CA LEU A 115 9.28 -0.12 0.27
C LEU A 115 8.93 0.29 -1.17
N SER A 116 8.19 1.38 -1.35
CA SER A 116 7.66 1.81 -2.66
C SER A 116 8.60 2.71 -3.47
N ARG A 117 9.79 3.07 -2.95
CA ARG A 117 10.69 3.98 -3.67
C ARG A 117 11.19 3.36 -4.97
N GLY A 118 11.05 4.07 -6.08
CA GLY A 118 11.41 3.59 -7.42
C GLY A 118 10.28 2.85 -8.13
N ALA A 119 9.20 2.50 -7.42
CA ALA A 119 7.97 2.00 -8.04
C ALA A 119 7.06 3.14 -8.49
N GLN A 120 6.26 2.88 -9.51
CA GLN A 120 5.14 3.73 -9.88
C GLN A 120 3.99 3.54 -8.87
N ARG A 121 3.37 4.65 -8.48
CA ARG A 121 2.31 4.67 -7.47
C ARG A 121 1.05 5.22 -8.09
N VAL A 122 0.01 4.39 -8.15
CA VAL A 122 -1.26 4.69 -8.79
C VAL A 122 -2.34 4.80 -7.71
N CYS A 123 -2.89 5.99 -7.55
CA CYS A 123 -3.99 6.24 -6.62
C CYS A 123 -5.31 6.25 -7.40
N LEU A 124 -6.21 5.33 -7.10
CA LEU A 124 -7.51 5.20 -7.75
C LEU A 124 -8.58 6.12 -7.15
N TRP A 125 -8.31 6.69 -5.97
CA TRP A 125 -9.28 7.45 -5.18
C TRP A 125 -10.54 6.64 -4.85
N SER A 126 -11.47 7.24 -4.10
CA SER A 126 -12.73 6.59 -3.68
C SER A 126 -13.98 7.31 -4.19
N GLY A 127 -13.85 8.21 -5.18
CA GLY A 127 -14.98 8.88 -5.82
C GLY A 127 -14.75 10.37 -6.09
N VAL A 128 -15.79 11.00 -6.64
CA VAL A 128 -15.81 12.44 -6.95
C VAL A 128 -16.06 13.23 -5.66
N PRO A 129 -15.24 14.24 -5.33
CA PRO A 129 -15.42 15.02 -4.12
C PRO A 129 -16.68 15.89 -4.20
N LEU A 130 -17.60 15.69 -3.26
CA LEU A 130 -18.73 16.61 -3.02
C LEU A 130 -18.41 17.66 -1.94
N LYS A 131 -17.57 17.28 -0.98
CA LYS A 131 -17.07 18.17 0.09
C LYS A 131 -15.66 18.62 -0.25
N VAL A 132 -15.32 19.82 0.22
CA VAL A 132 -13.96 20.35 0.19
C VAL A 132 -12.99 19.34 0.82
N PHE A 133 -11.85 19.10 0.18
CA PHE A 133 -10.96 17.99 0.51
C PHE A 133 -9.48 18.39 0.40
N GLU A 134 -8.63 17.74 1.21
CA GLU A 134 -7.17 17.95 1.26
C GLU A 134 -6.77 19.43 1.32
N ARG A 135 -6.12 19.94 0.25
CA ARG A 135 -5.54 21.28 0.22
C ARG A 135 -6.59 22.39 0.11
N ASP A 136 -7.81 22.05 -0.31
CA ASP A 136 -8.89 23.01 -0.45
C ASP A 136 -9.56 23.30 0.89
N ILE A 137 -9.27 22.53 1.94
CA ILE A 137 -9.83 22.74 3.28
C ILE A 137 -9.36 24.10 3.81
N ASP A 138 -10.29 25.04 3.89
CA ASP A 138 -10.06 26.35 4.51
C ASP A 138 -10.16 26.24 6.03
N ASN A 139 -9.12 25.65 6.62
CA ASN A 139 -8.93 25.61 8.06
C ASN A 139 -7.51 26.10 8.39
N PRO A 140 -7.36 27.23 9.10
CA PRO A 140 -6.05 27.78 9.44
C PRO A 140 -5.19 26.84 10.30
N ARG A 141 -5.77 25.78 10.89
CA ARG A 141 -5.05 24.77 11.68
C ARG A 141 -4.60 23.54 10.87
N SER A 142 -4.98 23.42 9.60
CA SER A 142 -4.64 22.27 8.74
C SER A 142 -3.59 22.59 7.68
N ARG A 143 -3.03 23.80 7.68
CA ARG A 143 -1.89 24.20 6.83
C ARG A 143 -0.56 24.05 7.56
#